data_AF-A0A7Y0MHK9-F1
#
_entry.id   AF-A0A7Y0MHK9-F1
#
_cell.length_a   1.000
_cell.length_b   1.000
_cell.length_c   1.000
_cell.angle_alpha   90.00
_cell.angle_beta   90.00
_cell.angle_gamma   90.00
#
_symmetry.space_group_name_H-M   'P 1'
#
loop_
_entity.id
_entity.type
_entity.pdbx_description
1 polymer ?
#
loop_
_entity_poly.entity_id
_entity_poly.type
_entity_poly.pdbx_seq_one_letter_code
_entity_poly.pdbx_strand_id
1 'polypeptide(L)' 'DLVTVQGDEAFLTYQVDNEAIVVPETIDAIRALTETAPDAADSMKITDSTLGMRQDFLAENVPALRGDRP' A
#
# COMPACT_ATOMS: atom_id res chain seq x y z
N ASP A 1 -6.47 -15.07 -15.19
CA ASP A 1 -6.59 -13.67 -14.79
C ASP A 1 -6.76 -13.54 -13.28
N LEU A 2 -5.80 -12.90 -12.62
CA LEU A 2 -5.92 -12.51 -11.20
C LEU A 2 -6.63 -11.17 -11.05
N VAL A 3 -6.62 -10.33 -12.09
CA VAL A 3 -7.34 -9.05 -12.22
C VAL A 3 -8.03 -9.06 -13.59
N THR A 4 -9.32 -8.71 -13.68
CA THR A 4 -10.03 -8.50 -14.95
C THR A 4 -11.15 -7.47 -14.79
N VAL A 5 -11.55 -6.81 -15.89
CA VAL A 5 -12.63 -5.83 -15.93
C VAL A 5 -13.61 -6.20 -17.04
N GLN A 6 -14.91 -6.23 -16.74
CA GLN A 6 -15.98 -6.48 -17.71
C GLN A 6 -17.02 -5.35 -17.62
N GLY A 7 -17.08 -4.51 -18.65
CA GLY A 7 -17.94 -3.31 -18.61
C GLY A 7 -17.51 -2.35 -17.50
N ASP A 8 -18.34 -2.23 -16.47
CA ASP A 8 -18.14 -1.42 -15.27
C ASP A 8 -17.78 -2.25 -14.01
N GLU A 9 -17.59 -3.57 -14.14
CA GLU A 9 -17.22 -4.46 -13.03
C GLU A 9 -15.74 -4.87 -13.06
N ALA A 10 -15.08 -4.81 -11.90
CA ALA A 10 -13.71 -5.28 -11.70
C ALA A 10 -13.68 -6.54 -10.80
N PHE A 11 -12.93 -7.55 -11.23
CA PHE A 11 -12.73 -8.81 -10.53
C PHE A 11 -11.25 -8.94 -10.16
N LEU A 12 -10.97 -9.22 -8.89
CA LEU A 12 -9.61 -9.39 -8.38
C LEU A 12 -9.57 -10.51 -7.35
N THR A 13 -8.56 -11.38 -7.45
CA THR A 13 -8.19 -12.33 -6.41
C THR A 13 -6.84 -11.95 -5.84
N TYR A 14 -6.76 -11.75 -4.52
CA TYR A 14 -5.52 -11.49 -3.81
C TYR A 14 -5.46 -12.31 -2.52
N GLN A 15 -4.26 -12.43 -1.94
CA GLN A 15 -4.02 -13.15 -0.70
C GLN A 15 -3.83 -12.18 0.45
N VAL A 16 -4.20 -12.61 1.65
CA VAL A 16 -4.02 -11.86 2.90
C VAL A 16 -3.27 -12.74 3.88
N ASP A 17 -2.20 -12.22 4.45
CA ASP A 17 -1.58 -12.79 5.64
C ASP A 17 -2.42 -12.36 6.85
N ASN A 18 -3.28 -13.25 7.32
CA ASN A 18 -4.21 -12.97 8.41
C ASN A 18 -3.52 -12.76 9.76
N GLU A 19 -2.27 -13.19 9.91
CA GLU A 19 -1.52 -13.05 11.16
C GLU A 19 -0.89 -11.67 11.29
N ALA A 20 -0.64 -10.98 10.17
CA ALA A 20 0.10 -9.73 10.15
C ALA A 20 -0.69 -8.53 9.59
N ILE A 21 -1.75 -8.75 8.82
CA ILE A 21 -2.39 -7.66 8.05
C ILE A 21 -2.89 -6.50 8.93
N VAL A 22 -3.24 -6.74 10.20
CA VAL A 22 -3.78 -5.72 11.12
C VAL A 22 -2.71 -4.99 11.96
N VAL A 23 -1.45 -5.41 11.85
CA VAL A 23 -0.36 -4.86 12.66
C VAL A 23 -0.13 -3.37 12.35
N PRO A 24 -0.03 -2.93 11.08
CA PRO A 24 0.13 -1.51 10.76
C PRO A 24 -1.03 -0.64 11.28
N GLU A 25 -2.27 -1.09 11.10
CA GLU A 25 -3.48 -0.35 11.46
C GLU A 25 -3.59 -0.15 12.96
N THR A 26 -3.15 -1.12 13.75
CA THR A 26 -3.14 -1.01 15.21
C THR A 26 -2.20 0.10 15.67
N ILE A 27 -1.03 0.24 15.02
CA ILE A 27 -0.06 1.30 15.32
C ILE A 27 -0.65 2.68 14.95
N ASP A 28 -1.25 2.79 13.77
CA ASP A 28 -1.89 4.04 13.33
C ASP A 28 -3.09 4.42 14.21
N ALA A 29 -3.89 3.46 14.65
CA ALA A 29 -4.98 3.69 15.59
C ALA A 29 -4.48 4.21 16.95
N ILE A 30 -3.36 3.69 17.46
CA ILE A 30 -2.73 4.22 18.69
C ILE A 30 -2.33 5.68 18.48
N ARG A 31 -1.71 6.03 17.34
CA ARG A 31 -1.31 7.43 17.08
C ARG A 31 -2.51 8.35 16.93
N ALA A 32 -3.59 7.89 16.31
CA ALA A 32 -4.83 8.64 16.20
C ALA A 32 -5.47 8.88 17.58
N LEU A 33 -5.54 7.86 18.44
CA LEU A 33 -6.11 7.97 19.79
C LEU A 33 -5.28 8.83 20.74
N THR A 34 -3.97 8.90 20.51
CA THR A 34 -3.02 9.63 21.38
C THR A 34 -2.63 10.99 20.82
N GLU A 35 -3.13 11.35 19.63
CA GLU A 35 -2.78 12.59 18.91
C GLU A 35 -1.26 12.77 18.73
N THR A 36 -0.54 11.66 18.51
CA THR A 36 0.94 11.65 18.40
C THR A 36 1.47 11.75 16.97
N ALA A 37 0.58 11.82 15.97
CA ALA A 37 0.91 12.14 14.58
C ALA A 37 0.10 13.36 14.12
N PRO A 38 0.66 14.24 13.25
CA PRO A 38 -0.05 15.43 12.76
C PRO A 38 -1.33 15.10 11.98
N ASP A 39 -1.27 14.07 11.15
CA ASP A 39 -2.39 13.54 10.39
C ASP A 39 -2.23 12.04 10.08
N ALA A 40 -3.23 11.48 9.40
CA ALA A 40 -3.25 10.07 9.03
C ALA A 40 -2.12 9.70 8.05
N ALA A 41 -1.79 10.57 7.10
CA ALA A 41 -0.77 10.30 6.08
C ALA A 41 0.62 10.23 6.71
N ASP A 42 0.92 11.13 7.65
CA ASP A 42 2.15 11.09 8.42
C ASP A 42 2.25 9.83 9.28
N SER A 43 1.16 9.40 9.95
CA SER A 43 1.16 8.16 10.73
C SER A 43 1.47 6.94 9.86
N MET A 44 0.74 6.77 8.76
CA MET A 44 0.95 5.65 7.82
C MET A 44 2.38 5.65 7.28
N LYS A 45 2.92 6.82 6.90
CA LYS A 45 4.31 6.95 6.42
C LYS A 45 5.32 6.49 7.47
N ILE A 46 5.12 6.84 8.74
CA ILE A 46 5.99 6.39 9.83
C ILE A 46 5.86 4.87 9.99
N THR A 47 4.65 4.34 10.03
CA THR A 47 4.39 2.89 10.16
C THR A 47 5.03 2.11 9.00
N ASP A 48 4.78 2.53 7.76
CA ASP A 48 5.29 1.90 6.55
C ASP A 48 6.81 1.89 6.51
N SER A 49 7.45 3.04 6.76
CA SER A 49 8.91 3.13 6.76
C SER A 49 9.56 2.34 7.90
N THR A 50 8.89 2.24 9.06
CA THR A 50 9.39 1.50 10.23
C THR A 50 9.29 -0.01 10.02
N LEU A 51 8.17 -0.49 9.46
CA LEU A 51 7.91 -1.91 9.22
C LEU A 51 8.49 -2.41 7.89
N GLY A 52 9.02 -1.51 7.05
CA GLY A 52 9.57 -1.86 5.74
C GLY A 52 8.49 -2.22 4.72
N MET A 53 7.32 -1.58 4.79
CA MET A 53 6.19 -1.84 3.90
C MET A 53 6.52 -1.43 2.46
N ARG A 54 6.24 -2.33 1.52
CA ARG A 54 6.48 -2.12 0.09
C ARG A 54 5.32 -1.36 -0.54
N GLN A 55 5.62 -0.20 -1.14
CA GLN A 55 4.63 0.68 -1.76
C GLN A 55 4.40 0.39 -3.25
N ASP A 56 5.43 -0.11 -3.94
CA ASP A 56 5.37 -0.38 -5.38
C ASP A 56 5.99 -1.75 -5.71
N PHE A 57 5.17 -2.65 -6.23
CA PHE A 57 5.57 -3.98 -6.66
C PHE A 57 6.12 -4.01 -8.10
N LEU A 58 5.81 -2.99 -8.91
CA LEU A 58 6.10 -2.96 -10.33
C LEU A 58 7.29 -2.05 -10.67
N ALA A 59 7.47 -0.91 -10.00
CA ALA A 59 8.50 0.07 -10.35
C ALA A 59 9.95 -0.45 -10.29
N GLU A 60 10.26 -1.40 -9.39
CA GLU A 60 11.60 -2.02 -9.35
C GLU A 60 11.88 -2.94 -10.55
N ASN A 61 10.84 -3.40 -11.26
CA ASN A 61 10.94 -4.38 -12.34
C ASN A 61 10.68 -3.81 -13.74
N VAL A 62 10.54 -2.49 -13.88
CA VAL A 62 10.43 -1.83 -15.19
C VAL A 62 11.83 -1.35 -15.60
N PRO A 63 12.51 -1.98 -16.58
CA PRO A 63 13.64 -1.35 -17.24
C PRO A 63 13.14 -0.01 -17.77
N ALA A 64 13.82 1.07 -17.37
CA ALA A 64 13.46 2.43 -17.74
C ALA A 64 12.86 2.46 -19.14
N LEU A 65 11.60 2.90 -19.25
CA LEU A 65 10.97 3.24 -20.53
C LEU A 65 11.73 4.45 -21.09
N ARG A 66 12.94 4.19 -21.59
CA ARG A 66 13.64 5.01 -22.58
C ARG A 66 12.81 4.88 -23.84
N GLY A 67 12.09 5.94 -24.16
CA GLY A 67 11.35 6.03 -25.40
C GLY A 67 10.40 7.20 -25.33
N ASP A 68 10.90 8.33 -25.84
CA ASP A 68 10.15 9.42 -26.47
C ASP A 68 8.63 9.37 -26.28
N ARG A 69 8.12 10.38 -25.58
CA ARG A 69 6.80 10.90 -25.90
C ARG A 69 6.99 12.27 -26.58
N PRO A 70 6.22 12.56 -27.64
CA PRO A 70 6.34 13.78 -28.44
C PRO A 70 6.14 15.05 -27.61
#